data_AF-R9C626-F1
#
_entry.id   AF-R9C626-F1
#
_cell.length_a   1.000
_cell.length_b   1.000
_cell.length_c   1.000
_cell.angle_alpha   90.00
_cell.angle_beta   90.00
_cell.angle_gamma   90.00
#
_symmetry.space_group_name_H-M   'P 1'
#
loop_
_entity.id
_entity.type
_entity.pdbx_description
1 polymer ?
#
loop_
_entity_poly.entity_id
_entity_poly.type
_entity_poly.pdbx_seq_one_letter_code
_entity_poly.pdbx_strand_id
1 'polypeptide(L)'
;MVFIKLIFWRVSLKYLLKIRYILGVSFIIGIFVGLIPSIGSILSISRTIVFLPFFLLGYYAKEEHLNKIKTFNNKLSIIILMLFLLFAVFIVENKFVDYKFLYNSYSYNALGLSLIKGTIFRVLLYISAIVFSICVISLVPSKEKFFSKIGKATMNIYIFHIYLVVLVYFFIPRWNISIIQNILIIISPFIIIFILSRNKINKVYEGIFYPVNISINTGKNL
;
A
#
# COMPACT_ATOMS: atom_id res chain seq x y z
N MET A 1 -3.87 -10.53 -8.73
CA MET A 1 -3.32 -9.34 -9.44
C MET A 1 -2.19 -8.63 -8.69
N VAL A 2 -2.14 -8.63 -7.34
CA VAL A 2 -1.13 -7.81 -6.62
C VAL A 2 0.23 -8.50 -6.38
N PHE A 3 0.27 -9.83 -6.33
CA PHE A 3 1.52 -10.60 -6.27
C PHE A 3 2.45 -10.33 -7.47
N ILE A 4 1.86 -10.30 -8.68
CA ILE A 4 2.56 -9.96 -9.93
C ILE A 4 3.20 -8.57 -9.84
N LYS A 5 2.55 -7.60 -9.17
CA LYS A 5 3.09 -6.25 -8.99
C LYS A 5 4.31 -6.22 -8.08
N LEU A 6 4.31 -7.01 -7.01
CA LEU A 6 5.46 -7.10 -6.10
C LEU A 6 6.66 -7.76 -6.76
N ILE A 7 6.45 -8.81 -7.56
CA ILE A 7 7.52 -9.43 -8.35
C ILE A 7 8.01 -8.46 -9.42
N PHE A 8 7.10 -7.82 -10.15
CA PHE A 8 7.43 -6.83 -11.17
C PHE A 8 8.26 -5.67 -10.61
N TRP A 9 7.88 -5.14 -9.44
CA TRP A 9 8.67 -4.12 -8.76
C TRP A 9 10.04 -4.64 -8.32
N ARG A 10 10.13 -5.85 -7.73
CA ARG A 10 11.42 -6.45 -7.34
C ARG A 10 12.39 -6.60 -8.51
N VAL A 11 11.89 -7.01 -9.67
CA VAL A 11 12.69 -7.13 -10.90
C VAL A 11 13.03 -5.75 -11.48
N SER A 12 12.05 -4.84 -11.54
CA SER A 12 12.23 -3.50 -12.11
C SER A 12 13.18 -2.64 -11.30
N LEU A 13 13.21 -2.78 -9.98
CA LEU A 13 14.11 -2.04 -9.08
C LEU A 13 15.58 -2.23 -9.43
N LYS A 14 15.99 -3.45 -9.79
CA LYS A 14 17.39 -3.73 -10.16
C LYS A 14 17.87 -2.86 -11.33
N TYR A 15 16.96 -2.47 -12.22
CA TYR A 15 17.25 -1.60 -13.35
C TYR A 15 17.01 -0.12 -13.02
N LEU A 16 15.94 0.19 -12.30
CA LEU A 16 15.55 1.57 -11.95
C LEU A 16 16.52 2.24 -10.97
N LEU A 17 17.15 1.47 -10.06
CA LEU A 17 18.13 1.99 -9.09
C LEU A 17 19.44 2.46 -9.73
N LYS A 18 19.71 2.12 -11.00
CA LYS A 18 20.89 2.64 -11.73
C LYS A 18 20.77 4.13 -12.10
N ILE A 19 19.57 4.72 -11.98
CA ILE A 19 19.31 6.12 -12.35
C ILE A 19 19.55 7.04 -11.13
N ARG A 20 20.49 7.98 -11.25
CA ARG A 20 20.99 8.85 -10.15
C ARG A 20 19.96 9.76 -9.47
N TYR A 21 18.71 9.83 -9.96
CA TYR A 21 17.61 10.63 -9.39
C TYR A 21 16.23 9.95 -9.50
N ILE A 22 16.20 8.62 -9.42
CA ILE A 22 14.98 7.83 -9.69
C ILE A 22 13.76 8.25 -8.85
N LEU A 23 13.97 8.74 -7.62
CA LEU A 23 12.88 9.16 -6.74
C LEU A 23 12.13 10.37 -7.31
N GLY A 24 12.82 11.44 -7.72
CA GLY A 24 12.19 12.61 -8.34
C GLY A 24 11.52 12.25 -9.67
N VAL A 25 12.20 11.45 -10.48
CA VAL A 25 11.67 10.95 -11.75
C VAL A 25 10.38 10.14 -11.54
N SER A 26 10.30 9.34 -10.47
CA SER A 26 9.10 8.55 -10.18
C SER A 26 7.87 9.38 -9.82
N PHE A 27 8.04 10.53 -9.14
CA PHE A 27 6.95 11.47 -8.89
C PHE A 27 6.45 12.11 -10.18
N ILE A 28 7.37 12.53 -11.04
CA ILE A 28 7.05 13.11 -12.35
C ILE A 28 6.28 12.08 -13.17
N ILE A 29 6.83 10.88 -13.35
CA ILE A 29 6.17 9.81 -14.12
C ILE A 29 4.78 9.46 -13.51
N GLY A 30 4.66 9.39 -12.18
CA GLY A 30 3.38 9.12 -11.51
C GLY A 30 2.30 10.17 -11.77
N ILE A 31 2.69 11.44 -11.91
CA ILE A 31 1.79 12.53 -12.31
C ILE A 31 1.44 12.41 -13.80
N PHE A 32 2.44 12.21 -14.66
CA PHE A 32 2.27 12.13 -16.12
C PHE A 32 1.43 10.94 -16.57
N VAL A 33 1.48 9.81 -15.87
CA VAL A 33 0.66 8.63 -16.17
C VAL A 33 -0.84 8.91 -16.03
N GLY A 34 -1.25 9.87 -15.18
CA GLY A 34 -2.64 10.30 -15.07
C GLY A 34 -3.16 11.08 -16.29
N LEU A 35 -2.24 11.62 -17.11
CA LEU A 35 -2.55 12.42 -18.29
C LEU A 35 -2.86 11.57 -19.52
N ILE A 36 -2.39 10.32 -19.57
CA ILE A 36 -2.52 9.47 -20.75
C ILE A 36 -3.79 8.60 -20.64
N PRO A 37 -4.86 8.89 -21.40
CA PRO A 37 -6.11 8.16 -21.30
C PRO A 37 -5.98 6.66 -21.65
N SER A 38 -5.07 6.29 -22.54
CA SER A 38 -4.85 4.91 -22.99
C SER A 38 -4.27 3.96 -21.92
N ILE A 39 -3.67 4.50 -20.85
CA ILE A 39 -3.13 3.68 -19.74
C ILE A 39 -4.16 3.46 -18.63
N GLY A 40 -5.24 4.25 -18.59
CA GLY A 40 -6.34 4.06 -17.65
C GLY A 40 -7.09 2.74 -17.85
N SER A 41 -7.12 2.21 -19.08
CA SER A 41 -7.77 0.92 -19.40
C SER A 41 -7.00 -0.27 -18.81
N ILE A 42 -5.65 -0.20 -18.74
CA ILE A 42 -4.85 -1.14 -17.97
C ILE A 42 -4.74 -0.65 -16.51
N LEU A 43 -5.86 -0.77 -15.79
CA LEU A 43 -6.06 -0.45 -14.37
C LEU A 43 -4.91 -0.89 -13.44
N SER A 44 -4.18 -1.94 -13.84
CA SER A 44 -3.06 -2.46 -13.06
C SER A 44 -1.72 -1.79 -13.28
N ILE A 45 -1.42 -1.29 -14.49
CA ILE A 45 -0.11 -0.67 -14.82
C ILE A 45 -0.06 0.75 -14.29
N SER A 46 -1.12 1.54 -14.52
CA SER A 46 -1.23 2.91 -13.99
C SER A 46 -0.94 2.95 -12.49
N ARG A 47 -1.59 2.05 -11.73
CA ARG A 47 -1.42 1.91 -10.29
C ARG A 47 0.02 1.57 -9.89
N THR A 48 0.67 0.67 -10.62
CA THR A 48 2.05 0.23 -10.36
C THR A 48 3.04 1.40 -10.51
N ILE A 49 2.80 2.31 -11.45
CA ILE A 49 3.66 3.46 -11.67
C ILE A 49 3.38 4.55 -10.64
N VAL A 50 2.10 4.83 -10.36
CA VAL A 50 1.69 5.86 -9.38
C VAL A 50 2.17 5.54 -7.96
N PHE A 51 2.31 4.26 -7.60
CA PHE A 51 2.83 3.86 -6.28
C PHE A 51 4.36 3.67 -6.21
N LEU A 52 5.06 3.73 -7.35
CA LEU A 52 6.52 3.64 -7.41
C LEU A 52 7.25 4.64 -6.47
N PRO A 53 6.89 5.94 -6.40
CA PRO A 53 7.56 6.88 -5.50
C PRO A 53 7.47 6.46 -4.03
N PHE A 54 6.32 5.95 -3.59
CA PHE A 54 6.14 5.45 -2.22
C PHE A 54 6.96 4.19 -1.94
N PHE A 55 7.03 3.30 -2.93
CA PHE A 55 7.87 2.12 -2.83
C PHE A 55 9.35 2.50 -2.68
N LEU A 56 9.83 3.48 -3.48
CA LEU A 56 11.20 3.98 -3.40
C LEU A 56 11.47 4.70 -2.07
N LEU A 57 10.52 5.50 -1.57
CA LEU A 57 10.62 6.12 -0.25
C LEU A 57 10.80 5.07 0.85
N GLY A 58 10.04 3.97 0.79
CA GLY A 58 10.22 2.84 1.71
C GLY A 58 11.55 2.10 1.53
N TYR A 59 12.06 1.98 0.30
CA TYR A 59 13.36 1.34 0.02
C TYR A 59 14.55 2.15 0.56
N TYR A 60 14.53 3.48 0.36
CA TYR A 60 15.56 4.39 0.85
C TYR A 60 15.40 4.73 2.34
N ALA A 61 14.28 4.38 2.97
CA ALA A 61 14.08 4.57 4.40
C ALA A 61 15.08 3.71 5.21
N LYS A 62 16.07 4.37 5.79
CA LYS A 62 17.00 3.80 6.77
C LYS A 62 16.43 3.92 8.19
N GLU A 63 16.95 3.10 9.10
CA GLU A 63 16.55 3.13 10.51
C GLU A 63 16.74 4.52 11.14
N GLU A 64 17.79 5.24 10.76
CA GLU A 64 18.06 6.62 11.19
C GLU A 64 16.90 7.58 10.82
N HIS A 65 16.38 7.49 9.59
CA HIS A 65 15.26 8.31 9.14
C HIS A 65 13.99 7.98 9.92
N LEU A 66 13.74 6.68 10.16
CA LEU A 66 12.58 6.24 10.92
C LEU A 66 12.66 6.66 12.40
N ASN A 67 13.85 6.59 13.00
CA ASN A 67 14.07 7.05 14.37
C ASN A 67 13.86 8.56 14.48
N LYS A 68 14.34 9.34 13.51
CA LYS A 68 14.06 10.79 13.45
C LYS A 68 12.56 11.08 13.34
N ILE A 69 11.82 10.35 12.50
CA ILE A 69 10.36 10.49 12.41
C ILE A 69 9.67 10.12 13.72
N LYS A 70 10.15 9.10 14.43
CA LYS A 70 9.61 8.70 15.75
C LYS A 70 9.83 9.73 16.85
N THR A 71 10.85 10.57 16.75
CA THR A 71 11.05 11.70 17.68
C THR A 71 10.09 12.86 17.43
N PHE A 72 9.33 12.84 16.33
CA PHE A 72 8.33 13.86 16.05
C PHE A 72 7.21 13.81 17.11
N ASN A 73 6.63 14.98 17.41
CA ASN A 73 5.70 15.13 18.52
C ASN A 73 4.40 14.35 18.28
N ASN A 74 4.17 13.32 19.10
CA ASN A 74 2.98 12.46 19.02
C ASN A 74 1.67 13.25 19.08
N LYS A 75 1.61 14.34 19.86
CA LYS A 75 0.40 15.18 19.95
C LYS A 75 0.11 15.86 18.61
N LEU A 76 1.14 16.41 17.95
CA LEU A 76 1.01 17.00 16.62
C LEU A 76 0.59 15.94 15.59
N SER A 77 1.18 14.75 15.62
CA SER A 77 0.77 13.64 14.75
C SER A 77 -0.70 13.28 14.90
N ILE A 78 -1.22 13.21 16.13
CA ILE A 78 -2.65 12.93 16.39
C ILE A 78 -3.53 14.05 15.83
N ILE A 79 -3.17 15.31 16.08
CA ILE A 79 -3.91 16.47 15.57
C ILE A 79 -3.97 16.45 14.04
N ILE A 80 -2.84 16.20 13.38
CA ILE A 80 -2.75 16.12 11.91
C ILE A 80 -3.62 14.97 11.38
N LEU A 81 -3.58 13.80 12.01
CA LEU A 81 -4.42 12.66 11.61
C LEU A 81 -5.91 12.97 11.78
N MET A 82 -6.29 13.65 12.86
CA MET A 82 -7.68 14.03 13.11
C MET A 82 -8.18 15.08 12.11
N LEU A 83 -7.35 16.10 11.82
CA LEU A 83 -7.63 17.08 10.77
C LEU A 83 -7.75 16.42 9.40
N PHE A 84 -6.87 15.45 9.09
CA PHE A 84 -6.92 14.71 7.83
C PHE A 84 -8.22 13.90 7.69
N LEU A 85 -8.66 13.24 8.76
CA LEU A 85 -9.93 12.51 8.78
C LEU A 85 -11.12 13.44 8.59
N LEU A 86 -11.17 14.56 9.31
CA LEU A 86 -12.23 15.57 9.15
C LEU A 86 -12.27 16.12 7.73
N PHE A 87 -11.12 16.44 7.16
CA PHE A 87 -11.00 16.94 5.80
C PHE A 87 -11.44 15.90 4.76
N ALA A 88 -11.12 14.62 4.97
CA ALA A 88 -11.56 13.54 4.10
C ALA A 88 -13.09 13.39 4.13
N VAL A 89 -13.71 13.43 5.30
CA VAL A 89 -15.18 13.40 5.44
C VAL A 89 -15.82 14.59 4.73
N PHE A 90 -15.29 15.80 4.96
CA PHE A 90 -15.77 17.02 4.32
C PHE A 90 -15.71 16.96 2.78
N ILE A 91 -14.62 16.42 2.21
CA ILE A 91 -14.49 16.26 0.75
C ILE A 91 -15.56 15.32 0.19
N VAL A 92 -15.82 14.21 0.88
CA VAL A 92 -16.77 13.18 0.44
C VAL A 92 -18.20 13.72 0.52
N GLU A 93 -18.57 14.41 1.60
CA GLU A 93 -19.90 14.98 1.77
C GLU A 93 -20.22 16.06 0.74
N ASN A 94 -19.25 16.94 0.46
CA ASN A 94 -19.41 18.02 -0.52
C ASN A 94 -19.17 17.59 -1.98
N LYS A 95 -18.88 16.30 -2.22
CA LYS A 95 -18.63 15.72 -3.56
C LYS A 95 -17.58 16.49 -4.38
N PHE A 96 -16.58 17.09 -3.72
CA PHE A 96 -15.53 17.85 -4.41
C PHE A 96 -14.71 16.97 -5.37
N VAL A 97 -14.54 15.69 -5.04
CA VAL A 97 -13.81 14.70 -5.83
C VAL A 97 -14.53 13.35 -5.74
N ASP A 98 -14.73 12.67 -6.88
CA ASP A 98 -15.25 11.31 -6.89
C ASP A 98 -14.27 10.39 -6.12
N TYR A 99 -14.79 9.58 -5.20
CA TYR A 99 -14.02 8.59 -4.44
C TYR A 99 -13.19 7.66 -5.36
N LYS A 100 -13.61 7.48 -6.62
CA LYS A 100 -12.84 6.80 -7.68
C LYS A 100 -11.45 7.39 -7.91
N PHE A 101 -11.25 8.69 -7.69
CA PHE A 101 -9.95 9.35 -7.81
C PHE A 101 -8.92 8.78 -6.82
N LEU A 102 -9.35 8.42 -5.60
CA LEU A 102 -8.49 7.86 -4.55
C LEU A 102 -7.90 6.50 -4.93
N TYR A 103 -8.56 5.74 -5.81
CA TYR A 103 -8.05 4.46 -6.29
C TYR A 103 -6.83 4.59 -7.20
N ASN A 104 -6.48 5.81 -7.61
CA ASN A 104 -5.36 6.12 -8.48
C ASN A 104 -5.35 5.29 -9.78
N SER A 105 -6.52 4.83 -10.22
CA SER A 105 -6.68 3.90 -11.35
C SER A 105 -7.38 4.52 -12.56
N TYR A 106 -7.97 5.69 -12.40
CA TYR A 106 -8.68 6.40 -13.47
C TYR A 106 -7.81 7.56 -14.00
N SER A 107 -7.95 7.85 -15.30
CA SER A 107 -7.38 9.04 -15.92
C SER A 107 -8.18 10.28 -15.51
N TYR A 108 -7.56 11.47 -15.59
CA TYR A 108 -8.24 12.72 -15.23
C TYR A 108 -9.47 12.97 -16.12
N ASN A 109 -9.36 12.64 -17.41
CA ASN A 109 -10.47 12.73 -18.37
C ASN A 109 -11.62 11.78 -18.02
N ALA A 110 -11.35 10.56 -17.55
CA ALA A 110 -12.39 9.60 -17.16
C ALA A 110 -13.18 10.04 -15.91
N LEU A 111 -12.65 11.00 -15.16
CA LEU A 111 -13.29 11.58 -13.97
C LEU A 111 -13.88 12.97 -14.23
N GLY A 112 -13.92 13.43 -15.49
CA GLY A 112 -14.43 14.75 -15.86
C GLY A 112 -13.61 15.91 -15.29
N LEU A 113 -12.38 15.66 -14.82
CA LEU A 113 -11.49 16.67 -14.26
C LEU A 113 -10.65 17.29 -15.37
N SER A 114 -10.51 18.62 -15.34
CA SER A 114 -9.53 19.29 -16.19
C SER A 114 -8.11 18.83 -15.84
N LEU A 115 -7.22 18.81 -16.83
CA LEU A 115 -5.84 18.33 -16.70
C LEU A 115 -5.09 18.98 -15.52
N ILE A 116 -5.30 20.29 -15.34
CA ILE A 116 -4.71 21.10 -14.28
C ILE A 116 -5.27 20.70 -12.92
N LYS A 117 -6.60 20.58 -12.79
CA LYS A 117 -7.26 20.16 -11.54
C LYS A 117 -6.82 18.76 -11.13
N GLY A 118 -6.79 17.81 -12.07
CA GLY A 118 -6.36 16.43 -11.82
C GLY A 118 -4.91 16.34 -11.34
N THR A 119 -4.02 17.14 -11.93
CA THR A 119 -2.60 17.24 -11.52
C THR A 119 -2.46 17.79 -10.10
N ILE A 120 -3.15 18.90 -9.79
CA ILE A 120 -3.13 19.52 -8.47
C ILE A 120 -3.63 18.54 -7.39
N PHE A 121 -4.77 17.90 -7.63
CA PHE A 121 -5.30 16.91 -6.69
C PHE A 121 -4.36 15.71 -6.51
N ARG A 122 -3.64 15.29 -7.56
CA ARG A 122 -2.66 14.19 -7.46
C ARG A 122 -1.46 14.59 -6.60
N VAL A 123 -0.93 15.79 -6.79
CA VAL A 123 0.17 16.32 -5.97
C VAL A 123 -0.26 16.42 -4.51
N LEU A 124 -1.47 16.94 -4.25
CA LEU A 124 -2.04 16.99 -2.90
C LEU A 124 -2.18 15.61 -2.28
N LEU A 125 -2.67 14.61 -3.03
CA LEU A 125 -2.76 13.23 -2.56
C LEU A 125 -1.40 12.65 -2.19
N TYR A 126 -0.36 12.92 -2.99
CA TYR A 126 0.99 12.47 -2.71
C TYR A 126 1.54 13.10 -1.42
N ILE A 127 1.41 14.42 -1.28
CA ILE A 127 1.83 15.12 -0.06
C ILE A 127 1.07 14.58 1.14
N SER A 128 -0.25 14.41 1.04
CA SER A 128 -1.06 13.90 2.15
C SER A 128 -0.67 12.48 2.54
N ALA A 129 -0.38 11.61 1.57
CA ALA A 129 0.02 10.24 1.84
C ALA A 129 1.38 10.17 2.55
N ILE A 130 2.33 11.05 2.20
CA ILE A 130 3.62 11.16 2.87
C ILE A 130 3.43 11.66 4.30
N VAL A 131 2.70 12.75 4.50
CA VAL A 131 2.42 13.32 5.82
C VAL A 131 1.71 12.30 6.72
N PHE A 132 0.69 11.64 6.19
CA PHE A 132 -0.04 10.59 6.90
C PHE A 132 0.88 9.45 7.30
N SER A 133 1.75 8.99 6.40
CA SER A 133 2.74 7.95 6.69
C SER A 133 3.70 8.37 7.81
N ILE A 134 4.19 9.60 7.81
CA ILE A 134 5.07 10.15 8.85
C ILE A 134 4.33 10.18 10.21
N CYS A 135 3.10 10.67 10.25
CA CYS A 135 2.30 10.72 11.48
C CYS A 135 2.03 9.32 12.03
N VAL A 136 1.70 8.35 11.16
CA VAL A 136 1.50 6.95 11.57
C VAL A 136 2.80 6.38 12.14
N ILE A 137 3.94 6.55 11.45
CA ILE A 137 5.24 6.04 11.92
C ILE A 137 5.62 6.66 13.28
N SER A 138 5.35 7.95 13.48
CA SER A 138 5.58 8.65 14.75
C SER A 138 4.80 8.04 15.92
N LEU A 139 3.58 7.54 15.66
CA LEU A 139 2.73 6.93 16.68
C LEU A 139 2.99 5.44 16.92
N VAL A 140 3.72 4.77 16.02
CA VAL A 140 4.03 3.34 16.17
C VAL A 140 4.99 3.14 17.34
N PRO A 141 4.63 2.29 18.32
CA PRO A 141 5.48 2.03 19.48
C PRO A 141 6.77 1.32 19.08
N SER A 142 7.89 1.72 19.68
CA SER A 142 9.21 1.09 19.46
C SER A 142 9.41 -0.24 20.20
N LYS A 143 8.54 -0.58 21.16
CA LYS A 143 8.63 -1.84 21.91
C LYS A 143 7.94 -2.96 21.15
N GLU A 144 8.53 -4.16 21.17
CA GLU A 144 7.88 -5.35 20.62
C GLU A 144 6.56 -5.61 21.37
N LYS A 145 5.46 -5.68 20.61
CA LYS A 145 4.11 -6.01 21.11
C LYS A 145 3.67 -7.34 20.51
N PHE A 146 2.58 -7.91 21.00
CA PHE A 146 1.97 -9.11 20.40
C PHE A 146 1.73 -8.96 18.88
N PHE A 147 1.28 -7.78 18.44
CA PHE A 147 1.09 -7.45 17.03
C PHE A 147 2.38 -7.42 16.20
N SER A 148 3.56 -7.25 16.82
CA SER A 148 4.84 -7.28 16.11
C SER A 148 5.12 -8.66 15.51
N LYS A 149 4.68 -9.76 16.16
CA LYS A 149 4.79 -11.12 15.60
C LYS A 149 3.93 -11.29 14.36
N ILE A 150 2.72 -10.74 14.36
CA ILE A 150 1.81 -10.73 13.22
C ILE A 150 2.36 -9.85 12.09
N GLY A 151 2.93 -8.70 12.45
CA GLY A 151 3.60 -7.77 11.53
C GLY A 151 4.72 -8.43 10.72
N LYS A 152 5.57 -9.26 11.37
CA LYS A 152 6.64 -10.01 10.69
C LYS A 152 6.10 -10.99 9.64
N ALA A 153 4.87 -11.50 9.80
CA ALA A 153 4.21 -12.40 8.87
C ALA A 153 3.38 -11.69 7.78
N THR A 154 3.36 -10.35 7.71
CA THR A 154 2.51 -9.59 6.77
C THR A 154 2.71 -10.00 5.31
N MET A 155 3.97 -10.20 4.88
CA MET A 155 4.26 -10.64 3.51
C MET A 155 3.73 -12.05 3.23
N ASN A 156 3.84 -12.94 4.21
CA ASN A 156 3.30 -14.30 4.13
C ASN A 156 1.77 -14.28 4.04
N ILE A 157 1.11 -13.56 4.96
CA ILE A 157 -0.34 -13.34 4.96
C ILE A 157 -0.78 -12.78 3.60
N TYR A 158 -0.06 -11.79 3.09
CA TYR A 158 -0.38 -11.14 1.83
C TYR A 158 -0.34 -12.07 0.61
N ILE A 159 0.54 -13.06 0.59
CA ILE A 159 0.63 -13.99 -0.53
C ILE A 159 -0.46 -15.05 -0.44
N PHE A 160 -0.70 -15.58 0.77
CA PHE A 160 -1.60 -16.72 0.93
C PHE A 160 -3.07 -16.34 1.16
N HIS A 161 -3.38 -15.10 1.57
CA HIS A 161 -4.76 -14.72 1.92
C HIS A 161 -5.73 -14.95 0.77
N ILE A 162 -5.33 -14.73 -0.49
CA ILE A 162 -6.24 -14.84 -1.62
C ILE A 162 -6.74 -16.28 -1.82
N TYR A 163 -5.90 -17.28 -1.57
CA TYR A 163 -6.31 -18.68 -1.65
C TYR A 163 -7.32 -19.02 -0.56
N LEU A 164 -7.14 -18.48 0.65
CA LEU A 164 -8.08 -18.69 1.75
C LEU A 164 -9.38 -17.91 1.56
N VAL A 165 -9.34 -16.70 1.01
CA VAL A 165 -10.54 -15.91 0.68
C VAL A 165 -11.35 -16.60 -0.41
N VAL A 166 -10.70 -17.13 -1.44
CA VAL A 166 -11.39 -17.92 -2.49
C VAL A 166 -12.04 -19.16 -1.88
N LEU A 167 -11.38 -19.83 -0.94
CA LEU A 167 -11.93 -20.98 -0.23
C LEU A 167 -13.16 -20.59 0.61
N VAL A 168 -13.12 -19.46 1.33
CA VAL A 168 -14.30 -18.93 2.04
C VAL A 168 -15.44 -18.63 1.08
N TYR A 169 -15.15 -18.03 -0.08
CA TYR A 169 -16.16 -17.70 -1.09
C TYR A 169 -16.77 -18.95 -1.74
N PHE A 170 -15.99 -20.04 -1.85
CA PHE A 170 -16.49 -21.32 -2.33
C PHE A 170 -17.56 -21.91 -1.38
N PHE A 171 -17.35 -21.81 -0.07
CA PHE A 171 -18.32 -22.30 0.93
C PHE A 171 -19.47 -21.33 1.19
N ILE A 172 -19.24 -20.01 1.06
CA ILE A 172 -20.24 -18.97 1.32
C ILE A 172 -20.28 -18.01 0.11
N PRO A 173 -21.02 -18.35 -0.96
CA PRO A 173 -20.98 -17.63 -2.22
C PRO A 173 -21.77 -16.31 -2.19
N ARG A 174 -22.70 -16.12 -1.25
CA ARG A 174 -23.55 -14.93 -1.17
C ARG A 174 -23.70 -14.45 0.27
N TRP A 175 -23.74 -13.12 0.40
CA TRP A 175 -24.15 -12.45 1.62
C TRP A 175 -25.64 -12.68 1.87
N ASN A 176 -26.05 -12.83 3.13
CA ASN A 176 -27.46 -12.93 3.55
C ASN A 176 -28.19 -14.28 3.30
N ILE A 177 -27.51 -15.40 3.54
CA ILE A 177 -28.15 -16.73 3.54
C ILE A 177 -28.60 -17.15 4.94
N SER A 178 -27.77 -16.89 5.98
CA SER A 178 -28.05 -17.24 7.38
C SER A 178 -27.21 -16.37 8.33
N ILE A 179 -27.73 -16.10 9.54
CA ILE A 179 -27.05 -15.30 10.57
C ILE A 179 -25.65 -15.87 10.88
N ILE A 180 -25.54 -17.20 10.92
CA ILE A 180 -24.31 -17.94 11.22
C ILE A 180 -23.28 -17.72 10.10
N GLN A 181 -23.71 -17.76 8.84
CA GLN A 181 -22.83 -17.55 7.69
C GLN A 181 -22.36 -16.09 7.60
N ASN A 182 -23.23 -15.12 7.89
CA ASN A 182 -22.84 -13.71 7.93
C ASN A 182 -21.79 -13.45 9.03
N ILE A 183 -21.97 -14.03 10.22
CA ILE A 183 -20.98 -13.96 11.30
C ILE A 183 -19.65 -14.60 10.88
N LEU A 184 -19.69 -15.77 10.22
CA LEU A 184 -18.51 -16.44 9.70
C LEU A 184 -17.76 -15.58 8.66
N ILE A 185 -18.46 -14.88 7.76
CA ILE A 185 -17.82 -13.97 6.79
C ILE A 185 -17.08 -12.86 7.54
N ILE A 186 -17.69 -12.24 8.56
CA ILE A 186 -17.08 -11.14 9.33
C ILE A 186 -15.85 -11.62 10.12
N ILE A 187 -15.89 -12.83 10.66
CA ILE A 187 -14.79 -13.41 11.46
C ILE A 187 -13.69 -13.99 10.57
N SER A 188 -14.01 -14.41 9.33
CA SER A 188 -13.07 -15.07 8.42
C SER A 188 -11.74 -14.34 8.19
N PRO A 189 -11.66 -12.99 8.05
CA PRO A 189 -10.38 -12.30 7.86
C PRO A 189 -9.48 -12.43 9.09
N PHE A 190 -10.06 -12.39 10.29
CA PHE A 190 -9.32 -12.57 11.55
C PHE A 190 -8.78 -13.99 11.67
N ILE A 191 -9.60 -15.00 11.31
CA ILE A 191 -9.17 -16.41 11.27
C ILE A 191 -8.03 -16.59 10.27
N ILE A 192 -8.17 -16.04 9.06
CA ILE A 192 -7.16 -16.11 8.00
C ILE A 192 -5.84 -15.52 8.47
N ILE A 193 -5.87 -14.31 9.05
CA ILE A 193 -4.68 -13.64 9.59
C ILE A 193 -4.04 -14.47 10.70
N PHE A 194 -4.85 -15.01 11.61
CA PHE A 194 -4.37 -15.82 12.72
C PHE A 194 -3.70 -17.12 12.24
N ILE A 195 -4.30 -17.82 11.27
CA ILE A 195 -3.74 -19.03 10.67
C ILE A 195 -2.42 -18.70 9.96
N LEU A 196 -2.43 -17.69 9.08
CA LEU A 196 -1.28 -17.31 8.25
C LEU A 196 -0.14 -16.67 9.05
N SER A 197 -0.42 -16.10 10.22
CA SER A 197 0.60 -15.57 11.12
C SER A 197 1.41 -16.65 11.86
N ARG A 198 1.07 -17.93 11.73
CA ARG A 198 1.70 -19.01 12.50
C ARG A 198 3.08 -19.36 11.95
N ASN A 199 4.05 -19.57 12.85
CA ASN A 199 5.47 -19.83 12.50
C ASN A 199 5.68 -20.98 11.48
N LYS A 200 4.80 -21.98 11.46
CA LYS A 200 4.87 -23.08 10.49
C LYS A 200 4.71 -22.59 9.04
N ILE A 201 3.81 -21.64 8.80
CA ILE A 201 3.53 -21.11 7.46
C ILE A 201 4.64 -20.14 7.03
N ASN A 202 5.19 -19.37 7.96
CA ASN A 202 6.38 -18.54 7.69
C ASN A 202 7.57 -19.37 7.22
N LYS A 203 7.80 -20.57 7.78
CA LYS A 203 8.88 -21.47 7.30
C LYS A 203 8.65 -21.96 5.87
N VAL A 204 7.41 -22.26 5.50
CA VAL A 204 7.05 -22.66 4.13
C VAL A 204 7.30 -21.50 3.17
N TYR A 205 6.91 -20.28 3.57
CA TYR A 205 7.20 -19.06 2.80
C TYR A 205 8.71 -18.85 2.61
N GLU A 206 9.50 -18.95 3.69
CA GLU A 206 10.95 -18.80 3.61
C GLU A 206 11.60 -19.84 2.69
N GLY A 207 11.14 -21.10 2.73
CA GLY A 207 11.64 -22.15 1.83
C GLY A 207 11.35 -21.86 0.35
N ILE A 208 10.14 -21.39 0.03
CA ILE A 208 9.73 -21.10 -1.36
C ILE A 208 10.43 -19.85 -1.90
N PHE A 209 10.61 -18.81 -1.08
CA PHE A 209 11.14 -17.51 -1.51
C PHE A 209 12.62 -17.27 -1.14
N TYR A 210 13.30 -18.28 -0.62
CA TYR A 210 14.73 -18.26 -0.32
C TYR A 210 15.62 -17.63 -1.42
N PRO A 211 15.51 -18.01 -2.72
CA PRO A 211 16.37 -17.47 -3.76
C PRO A 211 16.14 -15.97 -4.04
N VAL A 212 14.92 -15.47 -3.82
CA VAL A 212 14.57 -14.07 -4.05
C VAL A 212 15.11 -13.17 -2.93
N ASN A 213 15.07 -13.64 -1.68
CA ASN A 213 15.54 -12.86 -0.52
C ASN A 213 17.05 -12.61 -0.54
N ILE A 214 17.85 -13.55 -1.04
CA ILE A 214 19.31 -13.42 -1.14
C ILE A 214 19.70 -12.27 -2.09
N SER A 215 19.01 -12.14 -3.23
CA SER A 215 19.32 -11.13 -4.25
C SER A 215 19.19 -9.68 -3.76
N ILE A 216 18.35 -9.44 -2.75
CA ILE A 216 18.10 -8.10 -2.18
C ILE A 216 19.22 -7.72 -1.21
N ASN A 217 19.74 -8.68 -0.44
CA ASN A 217 20.82 -8.43 0.50
C ASN A 217 22.12 -8.09 -0.23
N THR A 218 22.37 -8.73 -1.38
CA THR A 218 23.51 -8.40 -2.26
C THR A 218 23.39 -7.02 -2.90
N GLY A 219 22.18 -6.50 -3.15
CA GLY A 219 21.97 -5.18 -3.76
C GLY A 219 22.12 -3.99 -2.81
N LYS A 220 22.16 -4.23 -1.48
CA LYS A 220 22.49 -3.21 -0.47
C LYS A 220 24.00 -3.06 -0.24
N ASN A 221 24.79 -4.05 -0.65
CA ASN A 221 26.24 -4.12 -0.45
C ASN A 221 27.05 -3.78 -1.72
N LEU A 222 26.39 -3.30 -2.78
CA LEU A 222 26.98 -2.72 -3.99
C LEU A 222 26.65 -1.22 -4.01
#